data_AF-A0A0R3R3M1-F1
#
_entry.id   AF-A0A0R3R3M1-F1
#
_cell.length_a   1.000
_cell.length_b   1.000
_cell.length_c   1.000
_cell.angle_alpha   90.00
_cell.angle_beta   90.00
_cell.angle_gamma   90.00
#
_symmetry.space_group_name_H-M   'P 1'
#
loop_
_entity.id
_entity.type
_entity.pdbx_description
1 polymer ?
#
loop_
_entity_poly.entity_id
_entity_poly.type
_entity_poly.pdbx_seq_one_letter_code
_entity_poly.pdbx_strand_id
1 'polypeptide(L)'
;MQTATVTIDIADVNNNKPEFRSCDTYSNIAKIEEGDYKTNAPVILKVVATDEDSPPNGEIVYSLYYSQSESRKPFVINPETGELRPSPFVRFDREQRAQEEVTVKATDKGERPLIGFCQFTVQVLDINDNAPQFDRSFYETSISRNVDIGYSVITVFADDADAPQNARITYSLAEDTLAEKEHHKDFEFFQIINENSGEISLANQIPSYKDRFVFNVIADDHGVPFAQRSAVQVVVNVHEKQQSAPQWQTTDECKTTVVVDEDIPINSVLFRCLAIPGDGPKSPISYKMANGASRGTNHEMHFREFLEKTNGRDWVVVRNMIGLDYEQQQNYTLTITAMDMRSLITSDKQLHVIVRDKNDAVPRFTVDLFTGTIEEEQTPKEFLTKYNGNPIAVVKAEDADSPGPQSEVRYRIISDGDSGAARLFRIDELTGGIFPLEIFDREKNDSFIFDVEARDNVPSSLPGASGPNKGCYYINFDL
;
A
#
# COMPACT_ATOMS: atom_id res chain seq x y z
N MET A 1 72.24 54.91 -6.70
CA MET A 1 70.90 54.45 -6.29
C MET A 1 71.02 52.99 -5.93
N GLN A 2 70.74 52.62 -4.68
CA GLN A 2 70.54 51.21 -4.32
C GLN A 2 69.07 50.90 -4.51
N THR A 3 68.78 49.86 -5.28
CA THR A 3 67.44 49.29 -5.40
C THR A 3 67.40 48.00 -4.59
N ALA A 4 66.36 47.85 -3.77
CA ALA A 4 66.06 46.62 -3.06
C ALA A 4 64.87 45.92 -3.73
N THR A 5 64.94 44.60 -3.86
CA THR A 5 63.81 43.78 -4.27
C THR A 5 63.02 43.40 -3.02
N VAL A 6 61.74 43.74 -3.00
CA VAL A 6 60.81 43.34 -1.94
C VAL A 6 59.94 42.22 -2.49
N THR A 7 59.97 41.07 -1.83
CA THR A 7 59.02 39.98 -2.03
C THR A 7 58.00 40.02 -0.90
N ILE A 8 56.71 40.03 -1.27
CA ILE A 8 55.60 39.92 -0.35
C ILE A 8 54.90 38.62 -0.71
N ASP A 9 55.01 37.63 0.16
CA ASP A 9 54.31 36.36 0.03
C ASP A 9 52.94 36.47 0.70
N ILE A 10 51.91 35.92 0.05
CA ILE A 10 50.55 35.86 0.59
C ILE A 10 50.41 34.52 1.33
N ALA A 11 50.02 34.58 2.60
CA ALA A 11 49.73 33.39 3.37
C ALA A 11 48.32 32.85 3.03
N ASP A 12 48.23 31.54 2.90
CA ASP A 12 46.97 30.80 2.71
C ASP A 12 46.11 30.82 3.99
N VAL A 13 44.79 30.85 3.84
CA VAL A 13 43.81 30.83 4.94
C VAL A 13 42.73 29.83 4.58
N ASN A 14 42.38 28.92 5.50
CA ASN A 14 41.34 27.90 5.29
C ASN A 14 39.95 28.53 5.10
N ASN A 15 39.59 28.87 3.87
CA ASN A 15 38.33 29.54 3.52
C ASN A 15 37.60 28.87 2.37
N ASN A 16 38.18 27.83 1.76
CA ASN A 16 37.50 26.92 0.85
C ASN A 16 37.21 25.63 1.60
N LYS A 17 36.07 25.01 1.30
CA LYS A 17 35.69 23.73 1.90
C LYS A 17 35.89 22.62 0.87
N PRO A 18 36.02 21.35 1.30
CA PRO A 18 36.03 20.24 0.36
C PRO A 18 34.71 20.11 -0.40
N GLU A 19 34.76 19.93 -1.73
CA GLU A 19 33.59 19.81 -2.59
C GLU A 19 33.60 18.55 -3.46
N PHE A 20 32.47 17.83 -3.51
CA PHE A 20 32.26 16.64 -4.35
C PHE A 20 31.58 17.02 -5.67
N ARG A 21 32.35 17.42 -6.69
CA ARG A 21 31.81 17.86 -8.00
C ARG A 21 31.06 16.77 -8.77
N SER A 22 31.35 15.50 -8.50
CA SER A 22 30.72 14.34 -9.17
C SER A 22 29.64 13.64 -8.33
N CYS A 23 29.19 14.25 -7.23
CA CYS A 23 28.30 13.58 -6.27
C CYS A 23 27.04 12.99 -6.93
N ASP A 24 26.38 13.77 -7.79
CA ASP A 24 25.13 13.39 -8.46
C ASP A 24 25.29 12.19 -9.41
N THR A 25 26.52 11.84 -9.79
CA THR A 25 26.79 10.71 -10.70
C THR A 25 27.00 9.38 -9.98
N TYR A 26 27.31 9.41 -8.67
CA TYR A 26 27.73 8.21 -7.95
C TYR A 26 26.63 7.15 -7.84
N SER A 27 25.36 7.55 -7.65
CA SER A 27 24.23 6.62 -7.58
C SER A 27 24.07 5.77 -8.85
N ASN A 28 24.55 6.23 -10.01
CA ASN A 28 24.40 5.51 -11.28
C ASN A 28 25.44 4.40 -11.46
N ILE A 29 26.58 4.50 -10.78
CA ILE A 29 27.73 3.60 -10.94
C ILE A 29 28.00 2.74 -9.70
N ALA A 30 27.46 3.14 -8.54
CA ALA A 30 27.62 2.44 -7.27
C ALA A 30 26.78 1.17 -7.22
N LYS A 31 27.42 0.02 -7.48
CA LYS A 31 26.76 -1.30 -7.50
C LYS A 31 27.57 -2.34 -6.74
N ILE A 32 26.88 -3.24 -6.06
CA ILE A 32 27.47 -4.39 -5.38
C ILE A 32 26.52 -5.57 -5.49
N GLU A 33 27.03 -6.77 -5.78
CA GLU A 33 26.20 -7.98 -5.72
C GLU A 33 25.86 -8.32 -4.27
N GLU A 34 24.74 -8.99 -4.01
CA GLU A 34 24.46 -9.44 -2.66
C GLU A 34 25.40 -10.56 -2.19
N GLY A 35 25.41 -10.81 -0.88
CA GLY A 35 26.24 -11.83 -0.25
C GLY A 35 27.22 -11.30 0.81
N ASP A 36 28.18 -12.15 1.14
CA ASP A 36 29.15 -11.96 2.23
C ASP A 36 30.52 -11.51 1.69
N TYR A 37 31.02 -10.36 2.16
CA TYR A 37 32.30 -9.79 1.73
C TYR A 37 33.40 -9.85 2.80
N LYS A 38 33.54 -11.02 3.44
CA LYS A 38 34.49 -11.23 4.55
C LYS A 38 35.96 -11.19 4.10
N THR A 39 36.25 -11.62 2.88
CA THR A 39 37.58 -11.63 2.27
C THR A 39 37.50 -11.09 0.84
N ASN A 40 38.56 -10.44 0.36
CA ASN A 40 38.65 -9.90 -1.00
C ASN A 40 37.49 -8.96 -1.41
N ALA A 41 37.02 -8.14 -0.46
CA ALA A 41 35.98 -7.14 -0.70
C ALA A 41 36.33 -6.23 -1.91
N PRO A 42 35.43 -6.11 -2.92
CA PRO A 42 35.66 -5.27 -4.09
C PRO A 42 35.62 -3.79 -3.72
N VAL A 43 36.26 -2.96 -4.55
CA VAL A 43 36.02 -1.51 -4.53
C VAL A 43 34.70 -1.26 -5.23
N ILE A 44 33.73 -0.69 -4.50
CA ILE A 44 32.41 -0.32 -5.06
C ILE A 44 32.60 0.88 -5.98
N LEU A 45 33.23 1.93 -5.44
CA LEU A 45 33.62 3.12 -6.19
C LEU A 45 34.68 3.91 -5.41
N LYS A 46 35.29 4.89 -6.08
CA LYS A 46 36.20 5.87 -5.47
C LYS A 46 35.58 7.25 -5.54
N VAL A 47 35.27 7.84 -4.39
CA VAL A 47 34.79 9.23 -4.33
C VAL A 47 35.95 10.20 -4.37
N VAL A 48 35.71 11.39 -4.91
CA VAL A 48 36.72 12.44 -5.03
C VAL A 48 36.09 13.76 -4.60
N ALA A 49 36.63 14.34 -3.53
CA ALA A 49 36.44 15.74 -3.18
C ALA A 49 37.67 16.54 -3.58
N THR A 50 37.47 17.83 -3.87
CA THR A 50 38.54 18.80 -4.16
C THR A 50 38.43 19.97 -3.20
N ASP A 51 39.57 20.47 -2.76
CA ASP A 51 39.70 21.69 -1.96
C ASP A 51 40.70 22.61 -2.67
N GLU A 52 40.39 23.91 -2.72
CA GLU A 52 41.17 24.90 -3.46
C GLU A 52 42.25 25.57 -2.59
N ASP A 53 42.29 25.27 -1.28
CA ASP A 53 43.30 25.79 -0.36
C ASP A 53 44.64 25.02 -0.47
N SER A 54 45.74 25.66 -0.05
CA SER A 54 47.08 25.04 -0.09
C SER A 54 47.27 24.03 1.07
N PRO A 55 48.11 22.99 0.94
CA PRO A 55 48.40 22.08 2.04
C PRO A 55 48.96 22.83 3.27
N PRO A 56 48.50 22.53 4.50
CA PRO A 56 47.58 21.44 4.87
C PRO A 56 46.09 21.80 4.76
N ASN A 57 45.72 23.06 4.53
CA ASN A 57 44.33 23.51 4.47
C ASN A 57 43.55 22.82 3.33
N GLY A 58 44.19 22.45 2.23
CA GLY A 58 43.56 21.66 1.17
C GLY A 58 43.67 20.13 1.29
N GLU A 59 44.30 19.60 2.36
CA GLU A 59 44.43 18.13 2.51
C GLU A 59 43.15 17.49 3.04
N ILE A 60 42.57 16.58 2.28
CA ILE A 60 41.26 15.98 2.58
C ILE A 60 41.40 14.64 3.29
N VAL A 61 40.55 14.42 4.30
CA VAL A 61 40.32 13.14 4.96
C VAL A 61 38.86 12.72 4.79
N TYR A 62 38.65 11.52 4.27
CA TYR A 62 37.31 10.94 4.06
C TYR A 62 36.83 10.15 5.27
N SER A 63 35.53 10.20 5.52
CA SER A 63 34.84 9.41 6.54
C SER A 63 33.39 9.15 6.14
N LEU A 64 32.76 8.14 6.72
CA LEU A 64 31.34 7.88 6.53
C LEU A 64 30.53 8.51 7.65
N TYR A 65 29.42 9.13 7.28
CA TYR A 65 28.45 9.69 8.21
C TYR A 65 27.22 8.78 8.25
N TYR A 66 26.92 8.26 9.44
CA TYR A 66 25.76 7.40 9.68
C TYR A 66 24.79 8.10 10.62
N SER A 67 23.49 7.93 10.41
CA SER A 67 22.48 8.35 11.38
C SER A 67 22.63 7.57 12.69
N GLN A 68 22.15 8.12 13.80
CA GLN A 68 22.23 7.45 15.10
C GLN A 68 21.47 6.12 15.15
N SER A 69 20.49 5.93 14.25
CA SER A 69 19.70 4.70 14.13
C SER A 69 20.35 3.62 13.26
N GLU A 70 21.37 3.95 12.44
CA GLU A 70 21.99 2.99 11.53
C GLU A 70 23.15 2.25 12.20
N SER A 71 22.82 1.11 12.83
CA SER A 71 23.79 0.27 13.53
C SER A 71 24.55 -0.70 12.63
N ARG A 72 24.08 -1.01 11.41
CA ARG A 72 24.70 -2.02 10.53
C ARG A 72 26.06 -1.56 10.00
N LYS A 73 26.19 -0.27 9.67
CA LYS A 73 27.38 0.32 9.04
C LYS A 73 27.85 -0.52 7.83
N PRO A 74 27.05 -0.56 6.75
CA PRO A 74 27.25 -1.46 5.61
C PRO A 74 28.56 -1.24 4.86
N PHE A 75 29.19 -0.07 4.97
CA PHE A 75 30.39 0.26 4.20
C PHE A 75 31.55 0.72 5.07
N VAL A 76 32.74 0.60 4.48
CA VAL A 76 33.99 1.20 4.97
C VAL A 76 34.58 2.08 3.87
N ILE A 77 35.21 3.18 4.25
CA ILE A 77 35.89 4.08 3.30
C ILE A 77 37.36 4.23 3.69
N ASN A 78 38.24 4.23 2.70
CA ASN A 78 39.63 4.58 2.92
C ASN A 78 39.75 6.11 3.15
N PRO A 79 40.29 6.55 4.31
CA PRO A 79 40.32 7.96 4.67
C PRO A 79 41.25 8.82 3.80
N GLU A 80 42.21 8.22 3.10
CA GLU A 80 43.16 8.93 2.25
C GLU A 80 42.76 8.87 0.76
N THR A 81 42.25 7.72 0.31
CA THR A 81 41.98 7.50 -1.12
C THR A 81 40.53 7.72 -1.52
N GLY A 82 39.58 7.71 -0.58
CA GLY A 82 38.14 7.77 -0.89
C GLY A 82 37.57 6.48 -1.50
N GLU A 83 38.30 5.36 -1.46
CA GLU A 83 37.76 4.07 -1.91
C GLU A 83 36.70 3.55 -0.94
N LEU A 84 35.47 3.39 -1.44
CA LEU A 84 34.35 2.79 -0.72
C LEU A 84 34.33 1.28 -0.96
N ARG A 85 34.24 0.49 0.11
CA ARG A 85 34.17 -0.98 0.10
C ARG A 85 33.05 -1.48 1.01
N PRO A 86 32.50 -2.69 0.77
CA PRO A 86 31.59 -3.31 1.72
C PRO A 86 32.28 -3.58 3.06
N SER A 87 31.51 -3.50 4.14
CA SER A 87 31.95 -3.88 5.47
C SER A 87 32.05 -5.40 5.58
N PRO A 88 33.13 -5.96 6.14
CA PRO A 88 33.28 -7.42 6.30
C PRO A 88 32.33 -8.01 7.36
N PHE A 89 31.61 -7.17 8.09
CA PHE A 89 30.68 -7.56 9.16
C PHE A 89 29.21 -7.51 8.74
N VAL A 90 28.93 -7.09 7.50
CA VAL A 90 27.57 -6.94 6.98
C VAL A 90 27.39 -7.85 5.79
N ARG A 91 26.34 -8.67 5.84
CA ARG A 91 25.81 -9.36 4.67
C ARG A 91 24.91 -8.40 3.91
N PHE A 92 25.09 -8.33 2.61
CA PHE A 92 24.16 -7.67 1.70
C PHE A 92 23.15 -8.71 1.25
N ASP A 93 21.89 -8.33 1.26
CA ASP A 93 20.72 -9.17 0.98
C ASP A 93 19.72 -8.24 0.30
N ARG A 94 19.47 -8.47 -0.99
CA ARG A 94 18.65 -7.59 -1.82
C ARG A 94 17.18 -7.70 -1.44
N GLU A 95 16.72 -8.89 -1.09
CA GLU A 95 15.36 -9.17 -0.63
C GLU A 95 15.05 -8.38 0.65
N GLN A 96 16.05 -8.17 1.50
CA GLN A 96 15.93 -7.32 2.69
C GLN A 96 16.09 -5.82 2.37
N ARG A 97 17.16 -5.43 1.66
CA ARG A 97 17.43 -4.04 1.25
C ARG A 97 18.11 -3.99 -0.12
N ALA A 98 17.32 -3.68 -1.16
CA ALA A 98 17.82 -3.53 -2.53
C ALA A 98 18.74 -2.30 -2.74
N GLN A 99 18.76 -1.36 -1.79
CA GLN A 99 19.52 -0.13 -1.86
C GLN A 99 20.02 0.27 -0.47
N GLU A 100 21.24 0.80 -0.40
CA GLU A 100 21.83 1.36 0.81
C GLU A 100 22.22 2.82 0.59
N GLU A 101 21.75 3.71 1.46
CA GLU A 101 22.15 5.11 1.43
C GLU A 101 23.52 5.31 2.05
N VAL A 102 24.35 6.11 1.38
CA VAL A 102 25.72 6.42 1.81
C VAL A 102 25.88 7.92 1.86
N THR A 103 26.29 8.43 3.02
CA THR A 103 26.75 9.82 3.17
C THR A 103 28.24 9.81 3.44
N VAL A 104 29.02 10.30 2.47
CA VAL A 104 30.45 10.53 2.64
C VAL A 104 30.68 11.95 3.13
N LYS A 105 31.54 12.08 4.13
CA LYS A 105 32.05 13.34 4.65
C LYS A 105 33.52 13.50 4.28
N ALA A 106 33.86 14.60 3.61
CA ALA A 106 35.23 15.08 3.44
C ALA A 106 35.51 16.17 4.48
N THR A 107 36.65 16.10 5.16
CA THR A 107 37.10 17.11 6.13
C THR A 107 38.51 17.54 5.76
N ASP A 108 38.77 18.83 5.68
CA ASP A 108 40.11 19.34 5.47
C ASP A 108 41.00 19.24 6.75
N LYS A 109 42.29 19.56 6.65
CA LYS A 109 43.23 19.58 7.79
C LYS A 109 43.60 20.98 8.26
N GLY A 110 42.78 21.99 7.98
CA GLY A 110 42.99 23.35 8.49
C GLY A 110 42.86 23.43 10.02
N GLU A 111 43.38 24.52 10.62
CA GLU A 111 43.29 24.74 12.08
C GLU A 111 41.82 24.82 12.56
N ARG A 112 40.94 25.32 11.69
CA ARG A 112 39.48 25.25 11.83
C ARG A 112 38.92 24.47 10.64
N PRO A 113 38.72 23.15 10.78
CA PRO A 113 38.36 22.32 9.63
C PRO A 113 37.00 22.66 9.05
N LEU A 114 36.92 22.74 7.72
CA LEU A 114 35.69 22.80 6.96
C LEU A 114 35.33 21.42 6.43
N ILE A 115 34.03 21.23 6.15
CA ILE A 115 33.47 19.92 5.81
C ILE A 115 32.58 19.99 4.58
N GLY A 116 32.71 18.98 3.73
CA GLY A 116 31.84 18.70 2.59
C GLY A 116 31.11 17.38 2.77
N PHE A 117 29.88 17.31 2.28
CA PHE A 117 29.08 16.09 2.27
C PHE A 117 28.70 15.70 0.86
N CYS A 118 28.61 14.39 0.61
CA CYS A 118 28.02 13.82 -0.58
C CYS A 118 27.15 12.63 -0.18
N GLN A 119 25.86 12.68 -0.52
CA GLN A 119 24.90 11.61 -0.30
C GLN A 119 24.54 10.96 -1.63
N PHE A 120 24.64 9.65 -1.70
CA PHE A 120 24.27 8.85 -2.87
C PHE A 120 23.82 7.46 -2.43
N THR A 121 23.29 6.68 -3.36
CA THR A 121 22.77 5.34 -3.10
C THR A 121 23.64 4.28 -3.76
N VAL A 122 23.92 3.19 -3.05
CA VAL A 122 24.54 1.98 -3.61
C VAL A 122 23.43 0.99 -3.93
N GLN A 123 23.36 0.53 -5.18
CA GLN A 123 22.41 -0.51 -5.60
C GLN A 123 22.97 -1.90 -5.27
N VAL A 124 22.16 -2.72 -4.61
CA VAL A 124 22.44 -4.16 -4.41
C VAL A 124 21.91 -4.92 -5.62
N LEU A 125 22.78 -5.67 -6.29
CA LEU A 125 22.45 -6.50 -7.45
C LEU A 125 22.08 -7.90 -6.99
N ASP A 126 21.03 -8.41 -7.61
CA ASP A 126 20.43 -9.71 -7.38
C ASP A 126 21.34 -10.86 -7.82
N ILE A 127 21.46 -11.89 -6.98
CA ILE A 127 22.01 -13.21 -7.27
C ILE A 127 20.87 -14.21 -7.04
N ASN A 128 20.75 -15.24 -7.88
CA ASN A 128 19.77 -16.30 -7.66
C ASN A 128 20.11 -17.13 -6.40
N ASP A 129 19.70 -16.66 -5.22
CA ASP A 129 19.99 -17.27 -3.92
C ASP A 129 18.73 -17.73 -3.17
N ASN A 130 17.53 -17.43 -3.69
CA ASN A 130 16.27 -18.01 -3.26
C ASN A 130 15.80 -19.09 -4.24
N ALA A 131 15.11 -20.09 -3.71
CA ALA A 131 14.51 -21.15 -4.52
C ALA A 131 13.00 -20.96 -4.55
N PRO A 132 12.31 -21.38 -5.62
CA PRO A 132 10.86 -21.30 -5.68
C PRO A 132 10.23 -22.00 -4.47
N GLN A 133 9.29 -21.37 -3.81
CA GLN A 133 8.62 -21.89 -2.63
C GLN A 133 7.12 -22.03 -2.88
N PHE A 134 6.60 -23.25 -2.79
CA PHE A 134 5.17 -23.50 -2.85
C PHE A 134 4.42 -22.91 -1.64
N ASP A 135 3.20 -22.41 -1.85
CA ASP A 135 2.35 -21.83 -0.80
C ASP A 135 1.87 -22.86 0.24
N ARG A 136 2.03 -24.15 -0.06
CA ARG A 136 1.64 -25.28 0.79
C ARG A 136 2.72 -26.35 0.84
N SER A 137 2.77 -27.07 1.95
CA SER A 137 3.65 -28.23 2.12
C SER A 137 3.20 -29.46 1.32
N PHE A 138 1.91 -29.56 1.00
CA PHE A 138 1.32 -30.53 0.08
C PHE A 138 -0.04 -30.00 -0.41
N TYR A 139 -0.53 -30.55 -1.53
CA TYR A 139 -1.86 -30.27 -2.04
C TYR A 139 -2.71 -31.54 -2.04
N GLU A 140 -3.97 -31.40 -1.63
CA GLU A 140 -4.94 -32.50 -1.67
C GLU A 140 -6.26 -31.99 -2.25
N THR A 141 -6.82 -32.74 -3.19
CA THR A 141 -8.11 -32.45 -3.82
C THR A 141 -8.89 -33.73 -4.13
N SER A 142 -10.10 -33.59 -4.64
CA SER A 142 -10.97 -34.68 -5.02
C SER A 142 -11.60 -34.44 -6.39
N ILE A 143 -11.71 -35.49 -7.20
CA ILE A 143 -12.38 -35.47 -8.51
C ILE A 143 -13.40 -36.60 -8.61
N SER A 144 -14.43 -36.43 -9.44
CA SER A 144 -15.34 -37.52 -9.76
C SER A 144 -14.68 -38.48 -10.75
N ARG A 145 -14.92 -39.79 -10.62
CA ARG A 145 -14.48 -40.78 -11.60
C ARG A 145 -14.98 -40.52 -13.02
N ASN A 146 -16.10 -39.80 -13.15
CA ASN A 146 -16.77 -39.55 -14.43
C ASN A 146 -16.44 -38.17 -15.03
N VAL A 147 -15.40 -37.46 -14.57
CA VAL A 147 -14.98 -36.20 -15.19
C VAL A 147 -14.34 -36.44 -16.56
N ASP A 148 -14.53 -35.48 -17.47
CA ASP A 148 -13.95 -35.53 -18.81
C ASP A 148 -12.45 -35.22 -18.81
N ILE A 149 -11.74 -35.72 -19.82
CA ILE A 149 -10.34 -35.32 -20.08
C ILE A 149 -10.29 -33.81 -20.34
N GLY A 150 -9.27 -33.14 -19.80
CA GLY A 150 -9.14 -31.68 -19.80
C GLY A 150 -9.83 -30.99 -18.62
N TYR A 151 -10.52 -31.73 -17.74
CA TYR A 151 -11.03 -31.17 -16.49
C TYR A 151 -9.90 -30.56 -15.65
N SER A 152 -10.09 -29.31 -15.20
CA SER A 152 -9.14 -28.61 -14.34
C SER A 152 -9.24 -29.17 -12.92
N VAL A 153 -8.16 -29.76 -12.42
CA VAL A 153 -8.13 -30.54 -11.18
C VAL A 153 -7.74 -29.65 -10.01
N ILE A 154 -6.64 -28.93 -10.16
CA ILE A 154 -6.07 -28.05 -9.15
C ILE A 154 -5.05 -27.11 -9.79
N THR A 155 -4.85 -25.93 -9.19
CA THR A 155 -3.75 -25.02 -9.51
C THR A 155 -2.80 -24.98 -8.34
N VAL A 156 -1.51 -25.24 -8.59
CA VAL A 156 -0.44 -25.07 -7.60
C VAL A 156 0.22 -23.70 -7.79
N PHE A 157 0.83 -23.19 -6.73
CA PHE A 157 1.48 -21.89 -6.75
C PHE A 157 2.78 -21.95 -5.97
N ALA A 158 3.85 -21.51 -6.61
CA ALA A 158 5.14 -21.23 -6.02
C ALA A 158 5.53 -19.77 -6.27
N ASP A 159 6.27 -19.21 -5.33
CA ASP A 159 6.79 -17.85 -5.35
C ASP A 159 8.31 -17.87 -5.17
N ASP A 160 9.01 -16.92 -5.76
CA ASP A 160 10.47 -16.81 -5.63
C ASP A 160 10.80 -15.35 -5.29
N ALA A 161 11.62 -15.17 -4.25
CA ALA A 161 11.87 -13.86 -3.66
C ALA A 161 12.89 -13.04 -4.46
N ASP A 162 13.64 -13.68 -5.35
CA ASP A 162 14.67 -13.04 -6.18
C ASP A 162 14.07 -11.99 -7.14
N ALA A 163 14.93 -11.20 -7.79
CA ALA A 163 14.44 -10.22 -8.77
C ALA A 163 13.79 -10.93 -9.97
N PRO A 164 12.89 -10.26 -10.73
CA PRO A 164 12.09 -10.91 -11.79
C PRO A 164 12.86 -11.69 -12.88
N GLN A 165 14.16 -11.43 -13.04
CA GLN A 165 15.04 -12.15 -13.97
C GLN A 165 15.43 -13.54 -13.45
N ASN A 166 15.50 -13.69 -12.13
CA ASN A 166 15.91 -14.89 -11.41
C ASN A 166 14.69 -15.60 -10.82
N ALA A 167 13.63 -14.88 -10.46
CA ALA A 167 12.38 -15.44 -9.91
C ALA A 167 11.38 -15.99 -10.95
N ARG A 168 11.80 -16.31 -12.19
CA ARG A 168 10.84 -16.71 -13.24
C ARG A 168 10.53 -18.21 -13.18
N ILE A 169 9.44 -18.54 -12.51
CA ILE A 169 9.05 -19.93 -12.27
C ILE A 169 8.39 -20.60 -13.48
N THR A 170 8.81 -21.85 -13.72
CA THR A 170 8.11 -22.82 -14.58
C THR A 170 7.77 -24.08 -13.79
N TYR A 171 6.63 -24.70 -14.12
CA TYR A 171 6.11 -25.90 -13.46
C TYR A 171 6.22 -27.14 -14.34
N SER A 172 6.59 -28.27 -13.75
CA SER A 172 6.59 -29.59 -14.40
C SER A 172 6.09 -30.69 -13.46
N LEU A 173 5.58 -31.80 -14.02
CA LEU A 173 5.14 -32.96 -13.24
C LEU A 173 6.25 -34.00 -13.15
N ALA A 174 6.40 -34.63 -11.99
CA ALA A 174 7.40 -35.65 -11.75
C ALA A 174 6.85 -36.83 -10.93
N GLU A 175 7.52 -37.97 -11.06
CA GLU A 175 7.31 -39.14 -10.22
C GLU A 175 7.56 -38.81 -8.75
N ASP A 176 6.66 -39.26 -7.87
CA ASP A 176 6.92 -39.30 -6.44
C ASP A 176 7.59 -40.63 -6.06
N THR A 177 8.92 -40.63 -6.06
CA THR A 177 9.72 -41.83 -5.74
C THR A 177 9.56 -42.31 -4.29
N LEU A 178 9.04 -41.46 -3.40
CA LEU A 178 8.76 -41.80 -2.01
C LEU A 178 7.37 -42.44 -1.83
N ALA A 179 6.49 -42.30 -2.82
CA ALA A 179 5.18 -42.94 -2.81
C ALA A 179 5.30 -44.46 -3.08
N GLU A 180 4.22 -45.19 -2.79
CA GLU A 180 4.13 -46.62 -3.11
C GLU A 180 4.28 -46.85 -4.62
N LYS A 181 4.86 -48.00 -5.02
CA LYS A 181 5.18 -48.28 -6.43
C LYS A 181 4.01 -48.17 -7.40
N GLU A 182 2.78 -48.34 -6.90
CA GLU A 182 1.57 -48.17 -7.70
C GLU A 182 1.27 -46.72 -8.11
N HIS A 183 1.92 -45.75 -7.44
CA HIS A 183 1.77 -44.32 -7.69
C HIS A 183 2.89 -43.74 -8.58
N HIS A 184 3.94 -44.50 -8.89
CA HIS A 184 5.10 -44.02 -9.66
C HIS A 184 4.77 -43.50 -11.06
N LYS A 185 3.62 -43.90 -11.62
CA LYS A 185 3.13 -43.46 -12.93
C LYS A 185 1.90 -42.55 -12.86
N ASP A 186 1.50 -42.11 -11.67
CA ASP A 186 0.28 -41.32 -11.52
C ASP A 186 0.37 -39.97 -12.19
N PHE A 187 1.56 -39.37 -12.26
CA PHE A 187 1.79 -38.11 -12.96
C PHE A 187 1.45 -38.20 -14.46
N GLU A 188 1.52 -39.39 -15.08
CA GLU A 188 1.16 -39.61 -16.49
C GLU A 188 -0.34 -39.38 -16.76
N PHE A 189 -1.19 -39.39 -15.72
CA PHE A 189 -2.63 -39.12 -15.85
C PHE A 189 -2.97 -37.64 -15.90
N PHE A 190 -1.99 -36.76 -15.67
CA PHE A 190 -2.19 -35.33 -15.57
C PHE A 190 -1.26 -34.59 -16.53
N GLN A 191 -1.57 -33.31 -16.76
CA GLN A 191 -0.72 -32.41 -17.51
C GLN A 191 -0.83 -31.01 -16.92
N ILE A 192 0.23 -30.21 -17.08
CA ILE A 192 0.19 -28.78 -16.82
C ILE A 192 -0.25 -28.09 -18.12
N ILE A 193 -1.32 -27.29 -18.05
CA ILE A 193 -1.89 -26.63 -19.24
C ILE A 193 -0.92 -25.58 -19.79
N ASN A 194 -0.28 -24.83 -18.90
CA ASN A 194 0.73 -23.84 -19.22
C ASN A 194 1.80 -23.86 -18.12
N GLU A 195 3.06 -24.04 -18.53
CA GLU A 195 4.22 -24.14 -17.64
C GLU A 195 4.39 -22.93 -16.71
N ASN A 196 3.76 -21.79 -16.98
CA ASN A 196 3.81 -20.61 -16.10
C ASN A 196 2.58 -20.48 -15.15
N SER A 197 1.56 -21.35 -15.30
CA SER A 197 0.26 -21.19 -14.61
C SER A 197 0.08 -22.07 -13.38
N GLY A 198 0.83 -23.18 -13.29
CA GLY A 198 0.63 -24.19 -12.26
C GLY A 198 -0.72 -24.93 -12.34
N GLU A 199 -1.52 -24.71 -13.39
CA GLU A 199 -2.82 -25.35 -13.57
C GLU A 199 -2.67 -26.80 -14.08
N ILE A 200 -3.15 -27.76 -13.29
CA ILE A 200 -3.07 -29.19 -13.54
C ILE A 200 -4.44 -29.68 -14.00
N SER A 201 -4.47 -30.33 -15.16
CA SER A 201 -5.67 -30.93 -15.73
C SER A 201 -5.52 -32.43 -15.93
N LEU A 202 -6.65 -33.12 -16.00
CA LEU A 202 -6.68 -34.55 -16.31
C LEU A 202 -6.31 -34.77 -17.78
N ALA A 203 -5.26 -35.55 -18.05
CA ALA A 203 -4.79 -35.87 -19.39
C ALA A 203 -5.30 -37.23 -19.89
N ASN A 204 -5.57 -38.18 -18.98
CA ASN A 204 -5.99 -39.53 -19.31
C ASN A 204 -7.23 -39.97 -18.52
N GLN A 205 -7.99 -40.92 -19.07
CA GLN A 205 -9.16 -41.46 -18.40
C GLN A 205 -8.78 -42.16 -17.08
N ILE A 206 -9.55 -41.90 -16.02
CA ILE A 206 -9.32 -42.49 -14.69
C ILE A 206 -9.69 -43.98 -14.72
N PRO A 207 -8.77 -44.91 -14.41
CA PRO A 207 -9.08 -46.34 -14.36
C PRO A 207 -10.08 -46.68 -13.26
N SER A 208 -10.94 -47.67 -13.47
CA SER A 208 -12.01 -48.02 -12.52
C SER A 208 -11.53 -48.49 -11.15
N TYR A 209 -10.31 -49.04 -11.08
CA TYR A 209 -9.68 -49.50 -9.84
C TYR A 209 -8.94 -48.39 -9.09
N LYS A 210 -8.78 -47.20 -9.68
CA LYS A 210 -8.02 -46.11 -9.10
C LYS A 210 -8.94 -45.25 -8.23
N ASP A 211 -8.58 -45.13 -6.97
CA ASP A 211 -9.27 -44.35 -5.93
C ASP A 211 -8.47 -43.12 -5.48
N ARG A 212 -7.15 -43.10 -5.75
CA ARG A 212 -6.25 -42.00 -5.41
C ARG A 212 -5.05 -41.93 -6.36
N PHE A 213 -4.64 -40.71 -6.70
CA PHE A 213 -3.38 -40.41 -7.38
C PHE A 213 -2.41 -39.67 -6.46
N VAL A 214 -1.11 -39.96 -6.58
CA VAL A 214 -0.03 -39.28 -5.83
C VAL A 214 1.14 -38.99 -6.77
N PHE A 215 1.53 -37.73 -6.90
CA PHE A 215 2.67 -37.31 -7.74
C PHE A 215 3.28 -36.01 -7.21
N ASN A 216 4.44 -35.61 -7.75
CA ASN A 216 5.10 -34.36 -7.41
C ASN A 216 4.95 -33.31 -8.52
N VAL A 217 4.88 -32.05 -8.13
CA VAL A 217 5.05 -30.90 -9.02
C VAL A 217 6.37 -30.23 -8.69
N ILE A 218 7.16 -29.91 -9.71
CA ILE A 218 8.45 -29.23 -9.61
C ILE A 218 8.30 -27.79 -10.07
N ALA A 219 8.78 -26.84 -9.27
CA ALA A 219 8.95 -25.44 -9.66
C ALA A 219 10.45 -25.16 -9.91
N ASP A 220 10.76 -24.47 -11.00
CA ASP A 220 12.13 -24.15 -11.47
C ASP A 220 12.22 -22.68 -11.88
N ASP A 221 13.19 -21.96 -11.33
CA ASP A 221 13.37 -20.50 -11.46
C ASP A 221 14.19 -20.08 -12.71
N HIS A 222 14.93 -21.02 -13.32
CA HIS A 222 15.93 -20.78 -14.38
C HIS A 222 16.94 -19.66 -14.09
N GLY A 223 17.18 -19.35 -12.82
CA GLY A 223 17.99 -18.22 -12.40
C GLY A 223 19.50 -18.39 -12.60
N VAL A 224 20.22 -17.27 -12.51
CA VAL A 224 21.67 -17.17 -12.70
C VAL A 224 22.31 -16.71 -11.39
N PRO A 225 23.40 -17.33 -10.90
CA PRO A 225 24.32 -18.23 -11.61
C PRO A 225 23.89 -19.71 -11.69
N PHE A 226 23.02 -20.15 -10.80
CA PHE A 226 22.55 -21.53 -10.77
C PHE A 226 21.04 -21.54 -10.56
N ALA A 227 20.32 -22.25 -11.43
CA ALA A 227 18.88 -22.44 -11.26
C ALA A 227 18.59 -23.27 -10.01
N GLN A 228 17.59 -22.85 -9.25
CA GLN A 228 17.08 -23.56 -8.09
C GLN A 228 15.70 -24.15 -8.35
N ARG A 229 15.38 -25.21 -7.60
CA ARG A 229 14.16 -25.99 -7.79
C ARG A 229 13.57 -26.42 -6.46
N SER A 230 12.25 -26.51 -6.41
CA SER A 230 11.52 -27.15 -5.33
C SER A 230 10.49 -28.14 -5.84
N ALA A 231 10.03 -29.02 -4.95
CA ALA A 231 9.05 -30.05 -5.25
C ALA A 231 7.95 -30.07 -4.18
N VAL A 232 6.71 -30.32 -4.59
CA VAL A 232 5.56 -30.49 -3.70
C VAL A 232 4.71 -31.68 -4.11
N GLN A 233 4.22 -32.43 -3.13
CA GLN A 233 3.32 -33.56 -3.37
C GLN A 233 1.89 -33.09 -3.63
N VAL A 234 1.24 -33.71 -4.61
CA VAL A 234 -0.18 -33.54 -4.94
C VAL A 234 -0.90 -34.88 -4.81
N VAL A 235 -1.97 -34.88 -4.05
CA VAL A 235 -2.86 -36.03 -3.82
C VAL A 235 -4.24 -35.74 -4.41
N VAL A 236 -4.73 -36.63 -5.28
CA VAL A 236 -6.04 -36.49 -5.91
C VAL A 236 -6.90 -37.71 -5.59
N ASN A 237 -7.92 -37.53 -4.76
CA ASN A 237 -8.86 -38.60 -4.39
C ASN A 237 -10.00 -38.73 -5.44
N VAL A 238 -10.45 -39.95 -5.72
CA VAL A 238 -11.46 -40.24 -6.76
C VAL A 238 -12.75 -40.77 -6.13
N HIS A 239 -13.89 -40.13 -6.42
CA HIS A 239 -15.21 -40.50 -5.88
C HIS A 239 -16.24 -40.89 -6.97
N GLU A 240 -17.22 -41.72 -6.61
CA GLU A 240 -18.13 -42.36 -7.58
C GLU A 240 -19.31 -41.49 -8.09
N LYS A 241 -19.81 -40.48 -7.34
CA LYS A 241 -20.89 -39.57 -7.81
C LYS A 241 -21.18 -38.36 -6.88
N GLN A 242 -21.78 -37.31 -7.44
CA GLN A 242 -22.28 -36.06 -6.81
C GLN A 242 -23.48 -36.33 -5.83
N GLN A 243 -23.41 -35.80 -4.60
CA GLN A 243 -24.36 -35.94 -3.46
C GLN A 243 -25.13 -34.61 -3.17
N SER A 244 -26.01 -34.54 -2.16
CA SER A 244 -26.87 -33.35 -1.92
C SER A 244 -26.17 -32.24 -1.13
N ALA A 245 -26.32 -30.98 -1.55
CA ALA A 245 -25.68 -29.84 -0.89
C ALA A 245 -26.24 -29.55 0.51
N PRO A 246 -25.44 -28.98 1.44
CA PRO A 246 -25.92 -28.53 2.75
C PRO A 246 -27.10 -27.56 2.65
N GLN A 247 -27.96 -27.53 3.68
CA GLN A 247 -29.19 -26.75 3.71
C GLN A 247 -29.14 -25.72 4.84
N TRP A 248 -29.15 -24.43 4.50
CA TRP A 248 -29.15 -23.33 5.46
C TRP A 248 -30.47 -23.19 6.21
N GLN A 249 -30.44 -22.90 7.50
CA GLN A 249 -31.66 -22.65 8.27
C GLN A 249 -32.38 -21.36 7.79
N THR A 250 -33.69 -21.31 8.01
CA THR A 250 -34.58 -20.21 7.59
C THR A 250 -35.15 -19.40 8.76
N THR A 251 -34.54 -19.51 9.94
CA THR A 251 -34.96 -18.79 11.15
C THR A 251 -34.61 -17.30 11.08
N ASP A 252 -35.28 -16.46 11.88
CA ASP A 252 -35.05 -15.02 11.97
C ASP A 252 -33.62 -14.63 12.40
N GLU A 253 -32.90 -15.54 13.05
CA GLU A 253 -31.47 -15.35 13.39
C GLU A 253 -30.58 -15.44 12.14
N CYS A 254 -30.96 -16.25 11.14
CA CYS A 254 -30.25 -16.43 9.88
C CYS A 254 -30.68 -15.38 8.83
N LYS A 255 -30.50 -14.11 9.18
CA LYS A 255 -30.90 -12.97 8.34
C LYS A 255 -30.13 -12.94 7.03
N THR A 256 -30.78 -12.51 5.95
CA THR A 256 -30.12 -12.23 4.66
C THR A 256 -29.67 -10.79 4.55
N THR A 257 -30.13 -9.90 5.43
CA THR A 257 -29.82 -8.47 5.39
C THR A 257 -29.64 -7.92 6.81
N VAL A 258 -28.61 -7.09 6.99
CA VAL A 258 -28.32 -6.38 8.24
C VAL A 258 -28.00 -4.92 7.92
N VAL A 259 -28.49 -4.00 8.76
CA VAL A 259 -28.22 -2.56 8.66
C VAL A 259 -27.39 -2.16 9.87
N VAL A 260 -26.26 -1.51 9.65
CA VAL A 260 -25.32 -1.07 10.70
C VAL A 260 -24.86 0.35 10.44
N ASP A 261 -24.49 1.06 11.49
CA ASP A 261 -23.81 2.36 11.36
C ASP A 261 -22.33 2.13 11.04
N GLU A 262 -21.69 3.07 10.34
CA GLU A 262 -20.27 2.92 9.97
C GLU A 262 -19.32 2.93 11.17
N ASP A 263 -19.69 3.64 12.23
CA ASP A 263 -19.00 3.72 13.52
C ASP A 263 -19.22 2.48 14.41
N ILE A 264 -19.80 1.41 13.87
CA ILE A 264 -20.03 0.16 14.59
C ILE A 264 -18.73 -0.35 15.23
N PRO A 265 -18.72 -0.63 16.54
CA PRO A 265 -17.52 -1.13 17.21
C PRO A 265 -16.98 -2.37 16.53
N ILE A 266 -15.65 -2.44 16.37
CA ILE A 266 -14.97 -3.65 15.89
C ILE A 266 -15.37 -4.84 16.76
N ASN A 267 -15.49 -6.02 16.13
CA ASN A 267 -15.86 -7.30 16.73
C ASN A 267 -17.37 -7.44 17.10
N SER A 268 -18.22 -6.58 16.55
CA SER A 268 -19.69 -6.68 16.70
C SER A 268 -20.26 -7.82 15.86
N VAL A 269 -21.32 -8.48 16.36
CA VAL A 269 -21.98 -9.60 15.66
C VAL A 269 -22.98 -9.08 14.63
N LEU A 270 -22.81 -9.45 13.38
CA LEU A 270 -23.66 -9.03 12.26
C LEU A 270 -24.62 -10.13 11.78
N PHE A 271 -24.19 -11.38 11.90
CA PHE A 271 -24.93 -12.54 11.40
C PHE A 271 -24.61 -13.78 12.22
N ARG A 272 -25.62 -14.63 12.41
CA ARG A 272 -25.50 -15.90 13.12
C ARG A 272 -26.41 -16.94 12.47
N CYS A 273 -25.83 -17.96 11.84
CA CYS A 273 -26.60 -18.99 11.14
C CYS A 273 -25.96 -20.37 11.26
N LEU A 274 -26.68 -21.42 10.84
CA LEU A 274 -26.13 -22.76 10.63
C LEU A 274 -26.74 -23.42 9.39
N ALA A 275 -26.01 -24.36 8.80
CA ALA A 275 -26.44 -25.27 7.76
C ALA A 275 -26.51 -26.71 8.29
N ILE A 276 -27.43 -27.50 7.75
CA ILE A 276 -27.65 -28.90 8.05
C ILE A 276 -27.13 -29.73 6.85
N PRO A 277 -26.37 -30.83 7.07
CA PRO A 277 -25.91 -31.69 5.97
C PRO A 277 -27.06 -32.26 5.13
N GLY A 278 -26.86 -32.33 3.80
CA GLY A 278 -27.85 -32.85 2.86
C GLY A 278 -28.08 -34.35 2.95
N ASP A 279 -27.04 -35.12 3.29
CA ASP A 279 -27.04 -36.60 3.23
C ASP A 279 -27.14 -37.28 4.62
N GLY A 280 -27.47 -36.52 5.68
CA GLY A 280 -27.83 -37.06 7.00
C GLY A 280 -27.22 -36.32 8.21
N PRO A 281 -27.81 -36.44 9.41
CA PRO A 281 -27.54 -35.57 10.57
C PRO A 281 -26.17 -35.77 11.26
N LYS A 282 -25.24 -36.53 10.66
CA LYS A 282 -23.95 -36.91 11.27
C LYS A 282 -22.70 -36.44 10.50
N SER A 283 -22.87 -35.72 9.38
CA SER A 283 -21.71 -35.13 8.69
C SER A 283 -21.34 -33.79 9.34
N PRO A 284 -20.06 -33.52 9.65
CA PRO A 284 -19.65 -32.20 10.11
C PRO A 284 -19.69 -31.21 8.94
N ILE A 285 -20.20 -30.00 9.19
CA ILE A 285 -20.20 -28.89 8.24
C ILE A 285 -19.06 -27.95 8.58
N SER A 286 -18.26 -27.58 7.58
CA SER A 286 -17.37 -26.44 7.69
C SER A 286 -18.00 -25.22 7.02
N TYR A 287 -17.68 -24.03 7.52
CA TYR A 287 -18.11 -22.77 6.95
C TYR A 287 -16.89 -21.98 6.53
N LYS A 288 -16.99 -21.31 5.38
CA LYS A 288 -15.96 -20.41 4.88
C LYS A 288 -16.61 -19.18 4.28
N MET A 289 -16.12 -18.00 4.64
CA MET A 289 -16.50 -16.76 3.96
C MET A 289 -15.61 -16.54 2.74
N ALA A 290 -16.20 -16.14 1.62
CA ALA A 290 -15.45 -15.73 0.45
C ALA A 290 -14.98 -14.28 0.60
N ASN A 291 -13.71 -14.02 0.31
CA ASN A 291 -13.17 -12.66 0.28
C ASN A 291 -13.69 -11.87 -0.94
N GLY A 292 -14.24 -12.52 -1.97
CA GLY A 292 -14.76 -11.82 -3.15
C GLY A 292 -13.70 -10.95 -3.87
N ALA A 293 -14.08 -10.37 -5.01
CA ALA A 293 -13.13 -9.68 -5.90
C ALA A 293 -13.39 -8.16 -6.01
N SER A 294 -14.44 -7.65 -5.37
CA SER A 294 -14.86 -6.25 -5.49
C SER A 294 -15.03 -5.61 -4.12
N ARG A 295 -14.93 -4.27 -4.03
CA ARG A 295 -15.11 -3.53 -2.77
C ARG A 295 -16.46 -3.79 -2.09
N GLY A 296 -17.53 -4.02 -2.87
CA GLY A 296 -18.84 -4.44 -2.36
C GLY A 296 -18.93 -5.92 -1.93
N THR A 297 -17.81 -6.64 -1.88
CA THR A 297 -17.67 -7.98 -1.30
C THR A 297 -16.64 -7.94 -0.18
N ASN A 298 -16.27 -9.06 0.45
CA ASN A 298 -15.32 -9.06 1.56
C ASN A 298 -13.84 -8.85 1.14
N HIS A 299 -13.58 -8.04 0.11
CA HIS A 299 -12.29 -7.96 -0.59
C HIS A 299 -11.18 -7.48 0.33
N GLU A 300 -11.51 -6.48 1.13
CA GLU A 300 -10.61 -5.85 2.10
C GLU A 300 -10.72 -6.52 3.49
N MET A 301 -11.39 -7.68 3.59
CA MET A 301 -11.52 -8.47 4.82
C MET A 301 -12.12 -7.71 6.01
N HIS A 302 -13.04 -6.79 5.71
CA HIS A 302 -13.82 -6.07 6.73
C HIS A 302 -14.59 -7.00 7.65
N PHE A 303 -14.93 -8.20 7.18
CA PHE A 303 -15.72 -9.19 7.90
C PHE A 303 -14.98 -10.51 8.03
N ARG A 304 -15.23 -11.22 9.13
CA ARG A 304 -14.69 -12.55 9.37
C ARG A 304 -15.73 -13.46 10.01
N GLU A 305 -15.72 -14.71 9.58
CA GLU A 305 -16.51 -15.78 10.15
C GLU A 305 -15.81 -16.46 11.33
N PHE A 306 -16.62 -16.81 12.34
CA PHE A 306 -16.22 -17.54 13.53
C PHE A 306 -17.17 -18.71 13.75
N LEU A 307 -16.67 -19.76 14.39
CA LEU A 307 -17.49 -20.90 14.78
C LEU A 307 -17.88 -20.77 16.25
N GLU A 308 -19.18 -20.78 16.52
CA GLU A 308 -19.74 -20.82 17.87
C GLU A 308 -20.54 -22.11 18.07
N LYS A 309 -20.25 -22.85 19.15
CA LYS A 309 -20.96 -24.09 19.46
C LYS A 309 -22.05 -23.85 20.49
N THR A 310 -23.30 -24.14 20.15
CA THR A 310 -24.44 -23.99 21.06
C THR A 310 -25.34 -25.21 20.96
N ASN A 311 -25.62 -25.85 22.11
CA ASN A 311 -26.44 -27.07 22.18
C ASN A 311 -25.96 -28.18 21.24
N GLY A 312 -24.63 -28.35 21.12
CA GLY A 312 -24.01 -29.37 20.26
C GLY A 312 -24.01 -29.10 18.76
N ARG A 313 -24.55 -27.94 18.31
CA ARG A 313 -24.55 -27.51 16.90
C ARG A 313 -23.51 -26.42 16.65
N ASP A 314 -22.87 -26.46 15.49
CA ASP A 314 -21.88 -25.48 15.06
C ASP A 314 -22.56 -24.38 14.24
N TRP A 315 -22.47 -23.15 14.75
CA TRP A 315 -23.00 -21.94 14.15
C TRP A 315 -21.87 -21.14 13.53
N VAL A 316 -22.13 -20.58 12.36
CA VAL A 316 -21.29 -19.54 11.78
C VAL A 316 -21.76 -18.18 12.27
N VAL A 317 -20.81 -17.38 12.77
CA VAL A 317 -21.02 -16.02 13.23
C VAL A 317 -20.12 -15.08 12.46
N VAL A 318 -20.68 -14.03 11.87
CA VAL A 318 -19.91 -13.02 11.14
C VAL A 318 -19.77 -11.77 12.01
N ARG A 319 -18.55 -11.26 12.09
CA ARG A 319 -18.21 -10.03 12.81
C ARG A 319 -17.45 -9.07 11.93
N ASN A 320 -17.57 -7.77 12.20
CA ASN A 320 -16.69 -6.78 11.59
C ASN A 320 -15.33 -6.80 12.28
N MET A 321 -14.25 -6.81 11.50
CA MET A 321 -12.87 -6.83 11.97
C MET A 321 -12.16 -5.49 11.76
N ILE A 322 -12.68 -4.70 10.81
CA ILE A 322 -12.22 -3.37 10.45
C ILE A 322 -13.42 -2.43 10.61
N GLY A 323 -13.16 -1.15 10.89
CA GLY A 323 -14.20 -0.12 10.83
C GLY A 323 -14.83 -0.06 9.44
N LEU A 324 -16.09 0.33 9.38
CA LEU A 324 -16.78 0.56 8.11
C LEU A 324 -16.71 2.06 7.81
N ASP A 325 -16.78 2.41 6.54
CA ASP A 325 -16.72 3.79 6.04
C ASP A 325 -17.75 3.90 4.91
N TYR A 326 -18.77 4.73 5.11
CA TYR A 326 -19.91 4.89 4.22
C TYR A 326 -19.48 5.55 2.89
N GLU A 327 -18.60 6.55 2.96
CA GLU A 327 -18.05 7.28 1.80
C GLU A 327 -17.27 6.35 0.88
N GLN A 328 -16.61 5.34 1.45
CA GLN A 328 -15.90 4.31 0.69
C GLN A 328 -16.83 3.21 0.16
N GLN A 329 -17.73 2.67 0.99
CA GLN A 329 -18.58 1.55 0.61
C GLN A 329 -19.88 1.43 1.43
N GLN A 330 -21.00 1.70 0.76
CA GLN A 330 -22.33 1.74 1.39
C GLN A 330 -22.99 0.37 1.59
N ASN A 331 -22.57 -0.64 0.84
CA ASN A 331 -23.18 -1.97 0.88
C ASN A 331 -22.18 -3.09 0.61
N TYR A 332 -22.33 -4.20 1.31
CA TYR A 332 -21.54 -5.41 1.09
C TYR A 332 -22.45 -6.60 0.83
N THR A 333 -22.10 -7.43 -0.15
CA THR A 333 -22.70 -8.75 -0.35
C THR A 333 -21.65 -9.80 -0.02
N LEU A 334 -21.82 -10.43 1.14
CA LEU A 334 -20.91 -11.45 1.67
C LEU A 334 -21.45 -12.83 1.32
N THR A 335 -20.61 -13.67 0.72
CA THR A 335 -20.95 -15.07 0.44
C THR A 335 -20.31 -15.97 1.50
N ILE A 336 -21.15 -16.70 2.22
CA ILE A 336 -20.73 -17.73 3.17
C ILE A 336 -21.05 -19.09 2.55
N THR A 337 -20.04 -19.94 2.43
CA THR A 337 -20.14 -21.29 1.90
C THR A 337 -20.16 -22.29 3.05
N ALA A 338 -21.20 -23.12 3.11
CA ALA A 338 -21.25 -24.30 3.97
C ALA A 338 -20.85 -25.51 3.15
N MET A 339 -19.90 -26.30 3.66
CA MET A 339 -19.34 -27.47 2.99
C MET A 339 -19.53 -28.71 3.85
N ASP A 340 -20.11 -29.76 3.27
CA ASP A 340 -20.13 -31.08 3.89
C ASP A 340 -18.71 -31.66 3.86
N MET A 341 -18.15 -31.98 5.03
CA MET A 341 -16.75 -32.43 5.11
C MET A 341 -16.53 -33.87 4.64
N ARG A 342 -17.59 -34.65 4.37
CA ARG A 342 -17.47 -36.00 3.81
C ARG A 342 -17.63 -35.98 2.29
N SER A 343 -18.63 -35.26 1.79
CA SER A 343 -18.93 -35.22 0.35
C SER A 343 -18.22 -34.09 -0.39
N LEU A 344 -17.69 -33.12 0.36
CA LEU A 344 -17.08 -31.87 -0.13
C LEU A 344 -18.04 -30.97 -0.91
N ILE A 345 -19.35 -31.24 -0.81
CA ILE A 345 -20.37 -30.49 -1.53
C ILE A 345 -20.71 -29.25 -0.75
N THR A 346 -20.84 -28.15 -1.48
CA THR A 346 -21.02 -26.82 -0.93
C THR A 346 -22.42 -26.28 -1.19
N SER A 347 -22.84 -25.36 -0.33
CA SER A 347 -24.01 -24.52 -0.53
C SER A 347 -23.69 -23.11 -0.04
N ASP A 348 -24.11 -22.12 -0.80
CA ASP A 348 -23.80 -20.72 -0.50
C ASP A 348 -24.99 -19.99 0.12
N LYS A 349 -24.69 -19.03 0.98
CA LYS A 349 -25.65 -18.06 1.54
C LYS A 349 -25.09 -16.66 1.37
N GLN A 350 -25.93 -15.75 0.87
CA GLN A 350 -25.59 -14.34 0.77
C GLN A 350 -26.13 -13.56 1.97
N LEU A 351 -25.26 -12.72 2.53
CA LEU A 351 -25.57 -11.73 3.55
C LEU A 351 -25.31 -10.34 2.98
N HIS A 352 -26.36 -9.51 2.95
CA HIS A 352 -26.28 -8.12 2.54
C HIS A 352 -26.12 -7.21 3.76
N VAL A 353 -24.96 -6.57 3.89
CA VAL A 353 -24.70 -5.55 4.92
C VAL A 353 -24.95 -4.18 4.30
N ILE A 354 -25.81 -3.39 4.91
CA ILE A 354 -26.10 -2.01 4.51
C ILE A 354 -25.50 -1.09 5.56
N VAL A 355 -24.59 -0.20 5.15
CA VAL A 355 -23.93 0.77 6.03
C VAL A 355 -24.77 2.05 6.06
N ARG A 356 -25.01 2.57 7.25
CA ARG A 356 -25.59 3.89 7.48
C ARG A 356 -24.49 4.87 7.82
N ASP A 357 -24.52 5.95 7.06
CA ASP A 357 -23.78 7.18 7.19
C ASP A 357 -23.92 7.86 8.55
N LYS A 358 -22.83 8.48 8.98
CA LYS A 358 -22.63 9.35 10.13
C LYS A 358 -21.97 10.63 9.63
N ASN A 359 -22.16 11.71 10.37
CA ASN A 359 -21.58 13.00 10.02
C ASN A 359 -20.09 13.06 10.43
N ASP A 360 -19.21 12.36 9.72
CA ASP A 360 -17.78 12.32 10.01
C ASP A 360 -16.89 12.81 8.84
N ALA A 361 -17.45 13.13 7.68
CA ALA A 361 -16.76 13.90 6.66
C ALA A 361 -16.84 15.42 6.92
N VAL A 362 -15.75 16.12 6.61
CA VAL A 362 -15.66 17.58 6.76
C VAL A 362 -15.88 18.23 5.39
N PRO A 363 -16.68 19.31 5.28
CA PRO A 363 -16.86 20.02 4.02
C PRO A 363 -15.52 20.48 3.44
N ARG A 364 -15.26 20.18 2.16
CA ARG A 364 -14.03 20.56 1.45
C ARG A 364 -14.31 21.49 0.30
N PHE A 365 -13.57 22.59 0.23
CA PHE A 365 -13.64 23.53 -0.88
C PHE A 365 -13.19 22.88 -2.20
N THR A 366 -13.85 23.26 -3.30
CA THR A 366 -13.64 22.61 -4.61
C THR A 366 -12.37 23.05 -5.33
N VAL A 367 -11.76 24.16 -4.90
CA VAL A 367 -10.54 24.70 -5.52
C VAL A 367 -9.61 25.27 -4.46
N ASP A 368 -8.34 25.36 -4.83
CA ASP A 368 -7.30 25.80 -3.90
C ASP A 368 -7.22 27.33 -3.73
N LEU A 369 -7.91 28.09 -4.58
CA LEU A 369 -7.97 29.54 -4.47
C LEU A 369 -9.23 30.04 -5.18
N PHE A 370 -10.05 30.80 -4.46
CA PHE A 370 -11.11 31.60 -5.05
C PHE A 370 -10.59 33.01 -5.29
N THR A 371 -10.91 33.57 -6.45
CA THR A 371 -10.57 34.94 -6.82
C THR A 371 -11.80 35.69 -7.29
N GLY A 372 -11.78 37.01 -7.10
CA GLY A 372 -12.79 37.90 -7.63
C GLY A 372 -12.24 39.32 -7.75
N THR A 373 -12.95 40.15 -8.51
CA THR A 373 -12.56 41.54 -8.77
C THR A 373 -13.75 42.46 -8.52
N ILE A 374 -13.48 43.65 -8.00
CA ILE A 374 -14.48 44.68 -7.74
C ILE A 374 -13.91 46.05 -8.08
N GLU A 375 -14.71 46.90 -8.73
CA GLU A 375 -14.28 48.24 -9.10
C GLU A 375 -14.32 49.19 -7.89
N GLU A 376 -13.30 50.04 -7.77
CA GLU A 376 -13.24 51.09 -6.75
C GLU A 376 -14.29 52.19 -6.94
N GLU A 377 -14.51 53.01 -5.90
CA GLU A 377 -15.51 54.09 -5.85
C GLU A 377 -16.98 53.65 -6.05
N GLN A 378 -17.25 52.35 -6.20
CA GLN A 378 -18.59 51.81 -6.39
C GLN A 378 -19.30 51.57 -5.06
N THR A 379 -20.54 52.06 -4.92
CA THR A 379 -21.38 51.73 -3.75
C THR A 379 -21.92 50.29 -3.83
N PRO A 380 -22.20 49.61 -2.69
CA PRO A 380 -22.80 48.27 -2.71
C PRO A 380 -24.10 48.15 -3.52
N LYS A 381 -24.90 49.23 -3.58
CA LYS A 381 -26.14 49.27 -4.37
C LYS A 381 -25.87 49.37 -5.87
N GLU A 382 -24.88 50.18 -6.26
CA GLU A 382 -24.44 50.28 -7.65
C GLU A 382 -23.80 48.97 -8.11
N PHE A 383 -23.04 48.29 -7.24
CA PHE A 383 -22.53 46.94 -7.48
C PHE A 383 -23.67 45.98 -7.84
N LEU A 384 -24.66 45.83 -6.95
CA LEU A 384 -25.78 44.92 -7.20
C LEU A 384 -26.57 45.28 -8.48
N THR A 385 -26.69 46.56 -8.80
CA THR A 385 -27.39 46.99 -10.03
C THR A 385 -26.57 46.66 -11.28
N LYS A 386 -25.25 46.91 -11.26
CA LYS A 386 -24.35 46.66 -12.38
C LYS A 386 -24.19 45.16 -12.67
N TYR A 387 -24.09 44.36 -11.63
CA TYR A 387 -23.86 42.91 -11.74
C TYR A 387 -25.16 42.09 -11.66
N ASN A 388 -26.33 42.72 -11.82
CA ASN A 388 -27.64 42.06 -11.77
C ASN A 388 -27.86 41.19 -10.51
N GLY A 389 -27.30 41.61 -9.38
CA GLY A 389 -27.36 40.89 -8.11
C GLY A 389 -26.38 39.71 -8.00
N ASN A 390 -25.53 39.47 -9.00
CA ASN A 390 -24.49 38.44 -8.91
C ASN A 390 -23.40 38.84 -7.90
N PRO A 391 -22.84 37.86 -7.16
CA PRO A 391 -21.75 38.10 -6.22
C PRO A 391 -20.41 38.38 -6.92
N ILE A 392 -19.44 38.89 -6.16
CA ILE A 392 -18.05 39.10 -6.59
C ILE A 392 -17.41 37.75 -6.95
N ALA A 393 -17.61 36.77 -6.07
CA ALA A 393 -17.20 35.38 -6.25
C ALA A 393 -18.17 34.45 -5.53
N VAL A 394 -18.21 33.19 -5.97
CA VAL A 394 -18.98 32.13 -5.32
C VAL A 394 -18.00 31.10 -4.80
N VAL A 395 -17.94 30.95 -3.48
CA VAL A 395 -17.21 29.81 -2.89
C VAL A 395 -18.08 28.57 -2.95
N LYS A 396 -17.44 27.43 -3.20
CA LYS A 396 -18.12 26.15 -3.20
C LYS A 396 -17.28 25.14 -2.42
N ALA A 397 -17.94 24.47 -1.50
CA ALA A 397 -17.45 23.29 -0.82
C ALA A 397 -18.46 22.14 -0.98
N GLU A 398 -17.93 20.93 -0.96
CA GLU A 398 -18.67 19.68 -1.06
C GLU A 398 -18.37 18.84 0.18
N ASP A 399 -19.41 18.20 0.70
CA ASP A 399 -19.32 17.26 1.79
C ASP A 399 -19.55 15.84 1.24
N ALA A 400 -18.80 14.87 1.74
CA ALA A 400 -18.83 13.50 1.26
C ALA A 400 -19.94 12.66 1.93
N ASP A 401 -20.45 13.13 3.08
CA ASP A 401 -21.53 12.47 3.83
C ASP A 401 -22.80 12.29 2.97
N SER A 402 -23.69 11.39 3.38
CA SER A 402 -24.92 11.12 2.64
C SER A 402 -25.85 12.36 2.52
N PRO A 403 -26.60 12.49 1.40
CA PRO A 403 -27.44 13.66 1.16
C PRO A 403 -28.41 13.96 2.29
N GLY A 404 -28.23 15.11 2.94
CA GLY A 404 -29.04 15.49 4.10
C GLY A 404 -28.44 16.68 4.86
N PRO A 405 -28.90 16.93 6.10
CA PRO A 405 -28.34 17.97 6.96
C PRO A 405 -26.85 17.80 7.28
N GLN A 406 -26.32 16.57 7.21
CA GLN A 406 -24.89 16.28 7.33
C GLN A 406 -24.08 16.75 6.12
N SER A 407 -24.64 16.67 4.91
CA SER A 407 -23.97 17.13 3.68
C SER A 407 -24.33 18.58 3.27
N GLU A 408 -25.16 19.29 4.05
CA GLU A 408 -25.64 20.64 3.73
C GLU A 408 -24.63 21.70 4.18
N VAL A 409 -23.84 22.20 3.23
CA VAL A 409 -22.77 23.15 3.50
C VAL A 409 -23.28 24.58 3.72
N ARG A 410 -22.79 25.21 4.79
CA ARG A 410 -23.04 26.60 5.17
C ARG A 410 -21.75 27.38 5.27
N TYR A 411 -21.75 28.61 4.76
CA TYR A 411 -20.55 29.44 4.65
C TYR A 411 -20.53 30.62 5.63
N ARG A 412 -19.35 30.94 6.15
CA ARG A 412 -19.11 32.11 7.01
C ARG A 412 -17.69 32.63 6.87
N ILE A 413 -17.49 33.96 6.94
CA ILE A 413 -16.16 34.57 7.06
C ILE A 413 -15.69 34.50 8.52
N ILE A 414 -14.52 33.92 8.79
CA ILE A 414 -14.06 33.57 10.16
C ILE A 414 -12.81 34.31 10.65
N SER A 415 -11.85 34.63 9.79
CA SER A 415 -10.63 35.31 10.20
C SER A 415 -10.12 36.29 9.15
N ASP A 416 -9.73 37.44 9.68
CA ASP A 416 -8.97 38.50 9.05
C ASP A 416 -7.66 38.62 9.84
N GLY A 417 -6.56 38.90 9.16
CA GLY A 417 -5.45 39.60 9.82
C GLY A 417 -5.87 41.03 10.23
N ASP A 418 -4.96 41.99 10.11
CA ASP A 418 -5.27 43.42 10.27
C ASP A 418 -6.27 43.98 9.21
N SER A 419 -6.83 43.14 8.33
CA SER A 419 -7.61 43.49 7.14
C SER A 419 -9.10 43.82 7.38
N GLY A 420 -9.75 43.24 8.39
CA GLY A 420 -11.16 43.54 8.73
C GLY A 420 -12.20 43.25 7.63
N ALA A 421 -11.92 42.35 6.68
CA ALA A 421 -12.80 41.89 5.61
C ALA A 421 -14.20 41.43 6.07
N ALA A 422 -14.38 40.87 7.28
CA ALA A 422 -15.72 40.53 7.80
C ALA A 422 -16.63 41.77 8.00
N ARG A 423 -16.06 42.99 8.02
CA ARG A 423 -16.81 44.26 7.98
C ARG A 423 -16.99 44.79 6.56
N LEU A 424 -16.09 44.44 5.65
CA LEU A 424 -16.03 44.95 4.28
C LEU A 424 -16.84 44.08 3.30
N PHE A 425 -17.03 42.81 3.62
CA PHE A 425 -17.73 41.83 2.79
C PHE A 425 -18.74 41.04 3.62
N ARG A 426 -19.81 40.60 2.94
CA ARG A 426 -20.75 39.58 3.45
C ARG A 426 -20.71 38.36 2.55
N ILE A 427 -20.95 37.20 3.13
CA ILE A 427 -21.15 35.94 2.41
C ILE A 427 -22.58 35.46 2.60
N ASP A 428 -23.21 34.98 1.52
CA ASP A 428 -24.49 34.29 1.59
C ASP A 428 -24.29 32.86 2.12
N GLU A 429 -24.96 32.54 3.23
CA GLU A 429 -24.72 31.31 3.99
C GLU A 429 -24.99 30.04 3.18
N LEU A 430 -25.93 30.05 2.24
CA LEU A 430 -26.33 28.85 1.49
C LEU A 430 -25.66 28.76 0.12
N THR A 431 -25.49 29.90 -0.56
CA THR A 431 -24.97 29.94 -1.92
C THR A 431 -23.46 30.16 -1.99
N GLY A 432 -22.83 30.64 -0.91
CA GLY A 432 -21.41 30.99 -0.91
C GLY A 432 -21.08 32.27 -1.69
N GLY A 433 -22.09 33.05 -2.09
CA GLY A 433 -21.90 34.31 -2.81
C GLY A 433 -21.33 35.41 -1.92
N ILE A 434 -20.22 36.01 -2.33
CA ILE A 434 -19.54 37.11 -1.61
C ILE A 434 -19.94 38.46 -2.19
N PHE A 435 -20.30 39.42 -1.34
CA PHE A 435 -20.78 40.74 -1.72
C PHE A 435 -20.08 41.85 -0.94
N PRO A 436 -19.90 43.04 -1.54
CA PRO A 436 -19.31 44.19 -0.85
C PRO A 436 -20.30 44.82 0.14
N LEU A 437 -19.79 45.35 1.25
CA LEU A 437 -20.54 46.13 2.24
C LEU A 437 -20.14 47.61 2.26
N GLU A 438 -18.96 47.94 1.75
CA GLU A 438 -18.38 49.28 1.77
C GLU A 438 -17.94 49.71 0.36
N ILE A 439 -17.51 50.97 0.24
CA ILE A 439 -16.85 51.50 -0.96
C ILE A 439 -15.34 51.28 -0.79
N PHE A 440 -14.68 50.84 -1.85
CA PHE A 440 -13.25 50.57 -1.87
C PHE A 440 -12.48 51.68 -2.60
N ASP A 441 -11.23 51.86 -2.20
CA ASP A 441 -10.26 52.82 -2.73
C ASP A 441 -8.95 52.04 -2.94
N ARG A 442 -8.57 51.84 -4.20
CA ARG A 442 -7.46 50.97 -4.59
C ARG A 442 -6.12 51.55 -4.15
N GLU A 443 -5.99 52.87 -4.10
CA GLU A 443 -4.77 53.52 -3.61
C GLU A 443 -4.53 53.28 -2.11
N LYS A 444 -5.57 52.91 -1.36
CA LYS A 444 -5.47 52.58 0.07
C LYS A 444 -5.11 51.12 0.30
N ASN A 445 -5.76 50.20 -0.40
CA ASN A 445 -5.48 48.77 -0.41
C ASN A 445 -5.81 48.27 -1.81
N ASP A 446 -4.91 47.50 -2.44
CA ASP A 446 -5.11 46.97 -3.79
C ASP A 446 -5.61 45.50 -3.80
N SER A 447 -5.67 44.87 -2.63
CA SER A 447 -6.12 43.48 -2.47
C SER A 447 -6.67 43.21 -1.06
N PHE A 448 -7.53 42.20 -0.95
CA PHE A 448 -8.06 41.69 0.30
C PHE A 448 -7.92 40.17 0.38
N ILE A 449 -7.37 39.71 1.50
CA ILE A 449 -7.20 38.28 1.79
C ILE A 449 -7.90 37.96 3.11
N PHE A 450 -8.76 36.95 3.10
CA PHE A 450 -9.49 36.48 4.28
C PHE A 450 -9.91 35.02 4.18
N ASP A 451 -10.23 34.44 5.33
CA ASP A 451 -10.59 33.03 5.46
C ASP A 451 -12.11 32.83 5.49
N VAL A 452 -12.57 31.84 4.72
CA VAL A 452 -13.96 31.37 4.75
C VAL A 452 -14.03 29.97 5.37
N GLU A 453 -14.97 29.82 6.30
CA GLU A 453 -15.39 28.56 6.89
C GLU A 453 -16.55 27.98 6.07
N ALA A 454 -16.44 26.70 5.73
CA ALA A 454 -17.54 25.85 5.31
C ALA A 454 -17.87 24.88 6.45
N ARG A 455 -19.14 24.73 6.82
CA ARG A 455 -19.58 23.82 7.88
C ARG A 455 -20.88 23.11 7.53
N ASP A 456 -21.10 21.94 8.10
CA ASP A 456 -22.40 21.26 8.06
C ASP A 456 -23.38 21.84 9.12
N ASN A 457 -24.54 21.19 9.30
CA ASN A 457 -25.58 21.61 10.24
C ASN A 457 -25.92 20.60 11.35
N VAL A 458 -25.10 19.56 11.57
CA VAL A 458 -25.37 18.52 12.59
C VAL A 458 -24.14 18.25 13.46
N PRO A 459 -24.30 17.69 14.66
CA PRO A 459 -23.14 17.38 15.49
C PRO A 459 -22.20 16.39 14.80
N SER A 460 -20.91 16.72 14.80
CA SER A 460 -19.82 15.87 14.32
C SER A 460 -19.82 14.51 15.02
N SER A 461 -19.59 13.47 14.23
CA SER A 461 -19.30 12.11 14.68
C SER A 461 -17.79 11.84 14.78
N LEU A 462 -16.95 12.84 14.50
CA LEU A 462 -15.49 12.72 14.64
C LEU A 462 -15.07 12.62 16.12
N PRO A 463 -14.12 11.73 16.47
CA PRO A 463 -13.64 11.58 17.84
C PRO A 463 -13.09 12.89 18.43
N GLY A 464 -13.71 13.36 19.53
CA GLY A 464 -13.27 14.55 20.25
C GLY A 464 -13.71 15.89 19.65
N ALA A 465 -14.49 15.88 18.57
CA ALA A 465 -15.10 17.08 18.01
C ALA A 465 -16.31 17.53 18.83
N SER A 466 -16.56 18.85 18.83
CA SER A 466 -17.77 19.44 19.43
C SER A 466 -18.38 20.43 18.44
N GLY A 467 -19.66 20.23 18.09
CA GLY A 467 -20.34 21.04 17.08
C GLY A 467 -20.24 20.42 15.67
N PRO A 468 -20.56 21.18 14.62
CA PRO A 468 -20.55 20.68 13.23
C PRO A 468 -19.15 20.44 12.68
N ASN A 469 -19.02 19.59 11.66
CA ASN A 469 -17.79 19.49 10.89
C ASN A 469 -17.56 20.81 10.16
N LYS A 470 -16.31 21.27 10.14
CA LYS A 470 -15.93 22.56 9.56
C LYS A 470 -14.55 22.54 8.92
N GLY A 471 -14.44 23.14 7.73
CA GLY A 471 -13.20 23.38 7.01
C GLY A 471 -12.95 24.88 6.86
N CYS A 472 -11.69 25.30 6.93
CA CYS A 472 -11.27 26.71 6.73
C CYS A 472 -10.44 26.81 5.46
N TYR A 473 -10.61 27.90 4.70
CA TYR A 473 -9.94 28.05 3.41
C TYR A 473 -9.60 29.50 3.06
N TYR A 474 -8.49 29.69 2.33
CA TYR A 474 -7.91 30.98 1.98
C TYR A 474 -8.53 31.57 0.69
N ILE A 475 -8.85 32.86 0.70
CA ILE A 475 -9.38 33.57 -0.47
C ILE A 475 -8.60 34.87 -0.71
N ASN A 476 -8.31 35.17 -1.99
CA ASN A 476 -7.68 36.43 -2.39
C ASN A 476 -8.56 37.21 -3.38
N PHE A 477 -8.78 38.49 -3.11
CA PHE A 477 -9.48 39.42 -4.00
C PHE A 477 -8.55 40.55 -4.42
N ASP A 478 -8.54 40.86 -5.71
CA ASP A 478 -7.80 41.99 -6.27
C ASP A 478 -8.79 43.12 -6.64
N LEU A 479 -8.43 44.37 -6.35
CA LEU A 479 -9.20 45.57 -6.69
C LEU A 479 -8.85 46.13 -8.07
#